data_AF-A0A813UU48-F1
#
_entry.id   AF-A0A813UU48-F1
#
_cell.length_a   1.000
_cell.length_b   1.000
_cell.length_c   1.000
_cell.angle_alpha   90.00
_cell.angle_beta   90.00
_cell.angle_gamma   90.00
#
_symmetry.space_group_name_H-M   'P 1'
#
loop_
_entity.id
_entity.type
_entity.pdbx_description
1 polymer ?
#
loop_
_entity_poly.entity_id
_entity_poly.type
_entity_poly.pdbx_seq_one_letter_code
_entity_poly.pdbx_strand_id
1 'polypeptide(L)'
;MSWLNVAKNFVSFQFQSSQVLKKTFDGGEHPFHLHGHNFWIIATSDYPDAEDLYKNDYIQRDTVSVPGSGWVKIRFLADNPGAWFFHCHIEWHMSAGLALAFLVSPDQLIANGFKISSEQRSLCRALKQFNGKNQTNSNFH
;
A
#
# COMPACT_ATOMS: atom_id res chain seq x y z
N MET A 1 -19.96 11.79 21.31
CA MET A 1 -19.63 10.37 21.05
C MET A 1 -18.74 10.25 19.79
N SER A 2 -17.50 10.75 19.80
CA SER A 2 -16.66 10.72 18.59
C SER A 2 -15.25 10.15 18.82
N TRP A 3 -14.65 10.32 19.99
CA TRP A 3 -13.29 9.84 20.28
C TRP A 3 -13.14 8.31 20.28
N LEU A 4 -14.13 7.58 20.79
CA LEU A 4 -14.10 6.11 20.84
C LEU A 4 -14.18 5.43 19.46
N ASN A 5 -14.75 6.10 18.45
CA ASN A 5 -14.82 5.55 17.09
C ASN A 5 -13.52 5.80 16.31
N VAL A 6 -12.86 6.95 16.53
CA VAL A 6 -11.56 7.26 15.90
C VAL A 6 -10.49 6.26 16.34
N ALA A 7 -10.48 5.84 17.61
CA ALA A 7 -9.52 4.87 18.11
C ALA A 7 -9.67 3.46 17.48
N LYS A 8 -10.83 3.12 16.91
CA LYS A 8 -11.11 1.78 16.35
C LYS A 8 -10.70 1.61 14.88
N ASN A 9 -10.35 2.69 14.19
CA ASN A 9 -10.07 2.65 12.75
C ASN A 9 -8.58 2.75 12.42
N PHE A 10 -7.69 2.73 13.43
CA PHE A 10 -6.25 2.69 13.15
C PHE A 10 -5.82 1.31 12.69
N VAL A 11 -5.18 1.27 11.53
CA VAL A 11 -4.48 0.08 11.03
C VAL A 11 -2.99 0.32 11.21
N SER A 12 -2.31 -0.60 11.91
CA SER A 12 -0.86 -0.58 12.07
C SER A 12 -0.27 -1.87 11.53
N PHE A 13 0.77 -1.77 10.71
CA PHE A 13 1.48 -2.94 10.21
C PHE A 13 2.95 -2.62 10.01
N GLN A 14 3.76 -3.68 10.10
CA GLN A 14 5.20 -3.64 9.84
C GLN A 14 5.48 -4.36 8.54
N PHE A 15 6.37 -3.80 7.73
CA PHE A 15 6.80 -4.38 6.47
C PHE A 15 8.31 -4.17 6.28
N GLN A 16 8.90 -5.04 5.46
CA GLN A 16 10.33 -5.09 5.19
C GLN A 16 10.54 -5.08 3.68
N SER A 17 11.71 -4.66 3.22
CA SER A 17 12.12 -4.73 1.81
C SER A 17 12.22 -6.18 1.31
N SER A 18 12.61 -7.11 2.18
CA SER A 18 12.84 -8.51 1.83
C SER A 18 11.68 -9.44 2.22
N GLN A 19 11.50 -10.50 1.44
CA GLN A 19 10.56 -11.58 1.74
C GLN A 19 11.04 -12.37 2.96
N VAL A 20 10.20 -12.48 3.99
CA VAL A 20 10.41 -13.28 5.22
C VAL A 20 10.89 -14.71 4.91
N LEU A 21 10.53 -15.25 3.75
CA LEU A 21 10.78 -16.64 3.35
C LEU A 21 12.15 -16.91 2.69
N LYS A 22 12.91 -15.89 2.26
CA LYS A 22 14.18 -16.14 1.54
C LYS A 22 15.42 -15.42 2.09
N LYS A 23 15.31 -14.53 3.10
CA LYS A 23 16.44 -13.76 3.67
C LYS A 23 17.41 -13.21 2.60
N THR A 24 16.91 -12.97 1.39
CA THR A 24 17.70 -12.41 0.29
C THR A 24 17.44 -10.92 0.38
N PHE A 25 18.37 -10.24 1.02
CA PHE A 25 18.38 -8.79 1.10
C PHE A 25 18.73 -8.27 -0.30
N ASP A 26 17.86 -7.44 -0.89
CA ASP A 26 18.16 -6.78 -2.16
C ASP A 26 19.12 -5.59 -2.01
N GLY A 27 19.56 -5.32 -0.78
CA GLY A 27 20.60 -4.34 -0.45
C GLY A 27 20.22 -2.87 -0.70
N GLY A 28 19.11 -2.62 -1.39
CA GLY A 28 18.64 -1.29 -1.78
C GLY A 28 17.50 -0.80 -0.88
N GLU A 29 17.34 0.52 -0.80
CA GLU A 29 16.17 1.11 -0.15
C GLU A 29 14.94 1.05 -1.05
N HIS A 30 13.76 0.88 -0.44
CA HIS A 30 12.48 0.81 -1.15
C HIS A 30 11.54 1.91 -0.67
N PRO A 31 11.24 2.93 -1.49
CA PRO A 31 10.26 3.95 -1.14
C PRO A 31 8.85 3.39 -1.28
N PHE A 32 8.18 3.07 -0.17
CA PHE A 32 6.80 2.59 -0.21
C PHE A 32 5.80 3.75 -0.10
N HIS A 33 4.85 3.79 -1.01
CA HIS A 33 3.79 4.78 -1.09
C HIS A 33 2.41 4.16 -0.82
N LEU A 34 1.57 4.83 -0.04
CA LEU A 34 0.18 4.44 0.23
C LEU A 34 -0.78 5.45 -0.39
N HIS A 35 -1.66 4.98 -1.28
CA HIS A 35 -2.70 5.82 -1.86
C HIS A 35 -3.79 6.14 -0.85
N GLY A 36 -4.42 7.31 -0.97
CA GLY A 36 -5.64 7.68 -0.25
C GLY A 36 -5.48 7.98 1.24
N HIS A 37 -4.27 7.83 1.80
CA HIS A 37 -3.98 7.98 3.23
C HIS A 37 -2.61 8.62 3.46
N ASN A 38 -2.53 9.50 4.45
CA ASN A 38 -1.27 9.77 5.14
C ASN A 38 -1.12 8.78 6.30
N PHE A 39 0.11 8.37 6.57
CA PHE A 39 0.45 7.47 7.66
C PHE A 39 1.53 8.05 8.57
N TRP A 40 1.44 7.70 9.85
CA TRP A 40 2.49 7.91 10.83
C TRP A 40 3.56 6.82 10.70
N ILE A 41 4.83 7.23 10.65
CA ILE A 41 5.95 6.29 10.81
C ILE A 41 6.16 6.09 12.30
N ILE A 42 5.75 4.93 12.84
CA ILE A 42 5.73 4.69 14.28
C ILE A 42 6.98 3.98 14.81
N ALA A 43 7.66 3.19 13.98
CA ALA A 43 8.97 2.64 14.28
C ALA A 43 9.69 2.26 12.99
N THR A 44 11.02 2.21 13.02
CA THR A 44 11.84 1.79 11.90
C THR A 44 13.19 1.30 12.43
N SER A 45 13.83 0.42 11.68
CA SER A 45 15.18 -0.05 11.95
C SER A 45 15.87 -0.40 10.64
N ASP A 46 17.19 -0.18 10.59
CA ASP A 46 18.05 -0.67 9.50
C ASP A 46 18.43 -2.15 9.68
N TYR A 47 18.24 -2.67 10.90
CA TYR A 47 18.53 -4.06 11.27
C TYR A 47 17.23 -4.88 11.37
N PRO A 48 17.19 -6.10 10.81
CA PRO A 48 15.96 -6.88 10.70
C PRO A 48 15.44 -7.36 12.05
N ASP A 49 16.34 -7.60 13.01
CA ASP A 49 16.04 -8.18 14.33
C ASP A 49 15.95 -7.12 15.46
N ALA A 50 15.96 -5.83 15.12
CA ALA A 50 15.84 -4.79 16.12
C ALA A 50 14.42 -4.71 16.71
N GLU A 51 14.35 -4.40 18.01
CA GLU A 51 13.10 -4.12 18.70
C GLU A 51 12.46 -2.80 18.25
N ASP A 52 11.17 -2.64 18.58
CA ASP A 52 10.44 -1.41 18.29
C ASP A 52 10.97 -0.22 19.08
N LEU A 53 11.68 0.69 18.39
CA LEU A 53 12.00 2.00 18.92
C LEU A 53 10.90 3.00 18.55
N TYR A 54 9.83 3.01 19.35
CA TYR A 54 8.73 3.97 19.19
C TYR A 54 9.22 5.41 19.36
N LYS A 55 8.97 6.24 18.35
CA LYS A 55 9.32 7.67 18.37
C LYS A 55 8.24 8.46 19.13
N ASN A 56 8.63 9.46 19.93
CA ASN A 56 7.63 10.32 20.59
C ASN A 56 6.97 11.31 19.62
N ASP A 57 7.68 11.67 18.54
CA ASP A 57 7.19 12.54 17.48
C ASP A 57 7.06 11.76 16.17
N TYR A 58 5.83 11.38 15.84
CA TYR A 58 5.53 10.63 14.63
C TYR A 58 5.28 11.58 13.44
N ILE A 59 6.15 11.49 12.42
CA ILE A 59 5.94 12.21 11.16
C ILE A 59 4.82 11.53 10.37
N GLN A 60 3.88 12.32 9.86
CA GLN A 60 2.87 11.89 8.89
C GLN A 60 3.31 12.19 7.47
N ARG A 61 3.17 11.22 6.58
CA ARG A 61 3.45 11.33 5.13
C ARG A 61 2.77 10.19 4.37
N ASP A 62 2.87 10.21 3.04
CA ASP A 62 2.32 9.20 2.14
C ASP A 62 3.39 8.24 1.57
N THR A 63 4.68 8.55 1.74
CA THR A 63 5.80 7.73 1.27
C THR A 63 6.94 7.63 2.27
N VAL A 64 7.50 6.43 2.47
CA VAL A 64 8.64 6.18 3.36
C VAL A 64 9.64 5.20 2.73
N SER A 65 10.93 5.52 2.81
CA SER A 65 12.00 4.59 2.44
C SER A 65 12.16 3.49 3.49
N VAL A 66 12.09 2.25 3.05
CA VAL A 66 12.42 1.06 3.84
C VAL A 66 13.88 0.70 3.58
N PRO A 67 14.72 0.61 4.61
CA PRO A 67 16.10 0.16 4.45
C PRO A 67 16.17 -1.27 3.90
N GLY A 68 17.17 -1.58 3.06
CA GLY A 68 17.28 -2.88 2.37
C GLY A 68 17.42 -4.10 3.28
N SER A 69 17.97 -3.92 4.49
CA SER A 69 18.05 -4.95 5.55
C SER A 69 17.06 -4.70 6.69
N GLY A 70 16.27 -3.65 6.59
CA GLY A 70 15.52 -3.09 7.69
C GLY A 70 14.01 -3.29 7.56
N TRP A 71 13.29 -2.50 8.34
CA TRP A 71 11.85 -2.51 8.37
C TRP A 71 11.27 -1.15 8.75
N VAL A 72 10.03 -0.94 8.35
CA VAL A 72 9.24 0.23 8.76
C VAL A 72 7.91 -0.27 9.28
N LYS A 73 7.46 0.32 10.40
CA LYS A 73 6.13 0.15 10.95
C LYS A 73 5.37 1.45 10.77
N ILE A 74 4.25 1.38 10.08
CA ILE A 74 3.37 2.53 9.88
C ILE A 74 2.03 2.32 10.55
N ARG A 75 1.36 3.43 10.82
CA ARG A 75 -0.03 3.48 11.25
C ARG A 75 -0.78 4.43 10.35
N PHE A 76 -1.96 4.08 9.88
CA PHE A 76 -2.85 5.00 9.18
C PHE A 76 -4.27 4.87 9.71
N LEU A 77 -5.08 5.89 9.46
CA LEU A 77 -6.48 5.91 9.85
C LEU A 77 -7.32 5.39 8.66
N ALA A 78 -8.00 4.27 8.82
CA ALA A 78 -8.82 3.65 7.78
C ALA A 78 -10.21 4.32 7.67
N ASP A 79 -10.23 5.63 7.42
CA ASP A 79 -11.44 6.48 7.37
C ASP A 79 -11.89 6.87 5.95
N ASN A 80 -11.15 6.42 4.94
CA ASN A 80 -11.42 6.67 3.53
C ASN A 80 -11.80 5.35 2.82
N PRO A 81 -13.09 5.01 2.67
CA PRO A 81 -13.53 3.77 2.04
C PRO A 81 -13.09 3.68 0.57
N GLY A 82 -12.47 2.56 0.18
CA GLY A 82 -11.93 2.39 -1.16
C GLY A 82 -10.94 1.24 -1.29
N ALA A 83 -10.43 1.04 -2.51
CA ALA A 83 -9.31 0.16 -2.79
C ALA A 83 -8.05 1.01 -3.00
N TRP A 84 -7.09 0.90 -2.10
CA TRP A 84 -5.91 1.77 -2.04
C TRP A 84 -4.63 0.99 -2.30
N PHE A 85 -3.89 1.39 -3.32
CA PHE A 85 -2.65 0.72 -3.71
C PHE A 85 -1.52 1.09 -2.73
N PHE A 86 -0.73 0.10 -2.36
CA PHE A 86 0.45 0.24 -1.51
C PHE A 86 1.61 -0.47 -2.17
N HIS A 87 2.62 0.29 -2.60
CA HIS A 87 3.65 -0.24 -3.48
C HIS A 87 4.98 0.48 -3.33
N CYS A 88 6.05 -0.19 -3.77
CA CYS A 88 7.32 0.47 -3.98
C CYS A 88 7.19 1.47 -5.15
N HIS A 89 7.69 2.69 -4.97
CA HIS A 89 7.61 3.78 -5.95
C HIS A 89 8.77 3.73 -6.96
N ILE A 90 9.47 2.60 -7.02
CA ILE A 90 10.40 2.25 -8.08
C ILE A 90 9.61 1.43 -9.11
N GLU A 91 9.41 1.99 -10.31
CA GLU A 91 8.50 1.46 -11.33
C GLU A 91 8.72 -0.02 -11.65
N TRP A 92 9.98 -0.45 -11.74
CA TRP A 92 10.32 -1.83 -12.05
C TRP A 92 10.09 -2.77 -10.86
N HIS A 93 10.24 -2.31 -9.61
CA HIS A 93 9.85 -3.09 -8.42
C HIS A 93 8.33 -3.25 -8.34
N MET A 94 7.57 -2.18 -8.58
CA MET A 94 6.11 -2.22 -8.63
C MET A 94 5.62 -3.20 -9.69
N SER A 95 6.17 -3.09 -10.91
CA SER A 95 5.82 -3.96 -12.05
C SER A 95 6.21 -5.43 -11.81
N ALA A 96 7.30 -5.69 -11.07
CA ALA A 96 7.69 -7.02 -10.61
C ALA A 96 6.83 -7.57 -9.46
N GLY A 97 5.83 -6.82 -9.00
CA GLY A 97 4.85 -7.25 -8.00
C GLY A 97 5.15 -6.83 -6.56
N LEU A 98 6.06 -5.87 -6.33
CA LEU A 98 6.29 -5.30 -4.99
C LEU A 98 5.19 -4.30 -4.61
N ALA A 99 3.97 -4.81 -4.53
CA ALA A 99 2.75 -4.07 -4.32
C ALA A 99 1.64 -4.93 -3.67
N LEU A 100 0.71 -4.27 -3.01
CA LEU A 100 -0.55 -4.82 -2.51
C LEU A 100 -1.64 -3.76 -2.56
N ALA A 101 -2.89 -4.14 -2.29
CA ALA A 101 -4.00 -3.19 -2.16
C ALA A 101 -4.74 -3.39 -0.84
N PHE A 102 -5.04 -2.29 -0.15
CA PHE A 102 -5.93 -2.27 1.00
C PHE A 102 -7.37 -2.03 0.53
N LEU A 103 -8.27 -2.95 0.86
CA LEU A 103 -9.71 -2.72 0.74
C LEU A 103 -10.24 -2.17 2.06
N VAL A 104 -10.44 -0.86 2.11
CA VAL A 104 -10.86 -0.14 3.32
C VAL A 104 -12.39 0.01 3.31
N SER A 105 -13.01 -0.43 4.40
CA SER A 105 -14.45 -0.25 4.69
C SER A 105 -15.39 -0.52 3.50
N PRO A 106 -15.34 -1.72 2.87
CA PRO A 106 -16.17 -2.02 1.69
C PRO A 106 -17.67 -1.88 1.97
N ASP A 107 -18.13 -2.21 3.18
CA ASP A 107 -19.53 -2.04 3.58
C ASP A 107 -19.96 -0.57 3.57
N GLN A 108 -19.09 0.34 4.02
CA GLN A 108 -19.37 1.78 3.96
C GLN A 108 -19.33 2.30 2.53
N LEU A 109 -18.42 1.79 1.69
CA LEU A 109 -18.36 2.13 0.27
C LEU A 109 -19.68 1.77 -0.45
N ILE A 110 -20.23 0.58 -0.14
CA ILE A 110 -21.53 0.13 -0.67
C ILE A 110 -22.68 0.95 -0.09
N ALA A 111 -22.70 1.19 1.22
CA ALA A 111 -23.73 1.97 1.90
C ALA A 111 -23.81 3.41 1.39
N ASN A 112 -22.65 4.01 1.05
CA ASN A 112 -22.56 5.33 0.43
C ASN A 112 -23.03 5.36 -1.03
N GLY A 113 -23.46 4.22 -1.58
CA GLY A 113 -24.01 4.13 -2.92
C GLY A 113 -22.95 4.23 -4.02
N PHE A 114 -21.69 3.89 -3.73
CA PHE A 114 -20.63 3.87 -4.75
C PHE A 114 -21.03 2.96 -5.92
N LYS A 115 -21.01 3.52 -7.13
CA LYS A 115 -21.29 2.81 -8.37
C LYS A 115 -20.23 3.17 -9.38
N ILE A 116 -19.70 2.14 -10.05
CA ILE A 116 -18.83 2.34 -11.22
C ILE A 116 -19.65 3.05 -12.31
N SER A 117 -19.17 4.22 -12.75
CA SER A 117 -19.87 5.08 -13.70
C SER A 117 -19.98 4.45 -15.09
N SER A 118 -20.87 4.99 -15.95
CA SER A 118 -21.01 4.56 -17.35
C SER A 118 -19.71 4.72 -18.13
N GLU A 119 -18.94 5.77 -17.85
CA GLU A 119 -17.67 6.11 -18.49
C GLU A 119 -16.59 5.12 -18.07
N GLN A 120 -16.45 4.86 -16.77
CA GLN A 120 -15.52 3.87 -16.23
C GLN A 120 -15.81 2.47 -16.80
N ARG A 121 -17.09 2.06 -16.85
CA ARG A 121 -17.49 0.79 -17.50
C ARG A 121 -17.16 0.78 -18.99
N SER A 122 -17.27 1.91 -19.67
CA SER A 122 -16.93 2.03 -21.09
C SER A 122 -15.44 1.87 -21.33
N LEU A 123 -14.59 2.47 -20.48
CA LEU A 123 -13.14 2.27 -20.52
C LEU A 123 -12.77 0.79 -20.32
N CYS A 124 -13.38 0.11 -19.34
CA CYS A 124 -13.15 -1.33 -19.15
C CYS A 124 -13.54 -2.16 -20.39
N ARG A 125 -14.65 -1.83 -21.07
CA ARG A 125 -15.06 -2.50 -22.32
C ARG A 125 -14.07 -2.24 -23.45
N ALA A 126 -13.61 -1.00 -23.60
CA ALA A 126 -12.63 -0.62 -24.61
C ALA A 126 -11.30 -1.36 -24.40
N LEU A 127 -10.83 -1.47 -23.15
CA LEU A 127 -9.64 -2.24 -22.80
C LEU A 127 -9.78 -3.74 -23.13
N LYS A 128 -10.94 -4.35 -22.85
CA LYS A 128 -11.18 -5.75 -23.26
C LYS A 128 -11.10 -5.92 -24.78
N GLN A 129 -11.62 -4.96 -25.53
CA GLN A 129 -11.56 -4.96 -26.99
C GLN A 129 -10.13 -4.77 -27.51
N PHE A 130 -9.33 -3.93 -26.84
CA PHE A 130 -7.92 -3.75 -27.14
C PHE A 130 -7.10 -5.00 -26.83
N ASN A 131 -7.24 -5.58 -25.64
CA ASN A 131 -6.53 -6.79 -25.23
C ASN A 131 -6.95 -8.03 -26.03
N GLY A 132 -8.21 -8.11 -26.47
CA GLY A 132 -8.69 -9.16 -27.38
C GLY A 132 -8.14 -9.03 -28.81
N LYS A 133 -7.61 -7.86 -29.18
CA LYS A 133 -6.96 -7.60 -30.48
C LYS A 133 -5.43 -7.61 -30.40
N ASN A 134 -4.86 -7.32 -29.23
CA ASN A 134 -3.43 -7.27 -28.95
C ASN A 134 -3.02 -8.33 -27.90
N GLN A 135 -3.32 -9.61 -28.14
CA GLN A 135 -2.73 -10.71 -27.37
C GLN A 135 -1.25 -10.96 -27.72
N THR A 136 -0.45 -9.91 -27.80
CA THR A 136 1.00 -10.03 -27.93
C THR A 136 1.65 -9.04 -26.98
N ASN A 137 2.27 -9.61 -25.94
CA ASN A 137 3.24 -9.00 -25.04
C ASN A 137 2.72 -8.28 -23.77
N SER A 138 1.97 -9.00 -22.94
CA SER A 138 2.15 -8.89 -21.48
C SER A 138 3.02 -10.05 -20.98
N ASN A 139 4.18 -10.27 -21.60
CA ASN A 139 5.27 -11.03 -21.01
C ASN A 139 6.06 -10.06 -20.12
N PHE A 140 5.48 -9.72 -18.98
CA PHE A 140 6.28 -9.25 -17.85
C PHE A 140 6.94 -10.50 -17.27
N HIS A 141 8.25 -10.60 -17.45
CA HIS A 141 9.11 -11.62 -16.84
C HIS A 141 9.20 -11.42 -15.32
#